data_AF-D4F556-F1
#
_entry.id   AF-D4F556-F1
#
_cell.length_a   1.000
_cell.length_b   1.000
_cell.length_c   1.000
_cell.angle_alpha   90.00
_cell.angle_beta   90.00
_cell.angle_gamma   90.00
#
_symmetry.space_group_name_H-M   'P 1'
#
loop_
_entity.id
_entity.type
_entity.pdbx_description
1 polymer ?
#
loop_
_entity_poly.entity_id
_entity_poly.type
_entity_poly.pdbx_seq_one_letter_code
_entity_poly.pdbx_strand_id
1 'polypeptide(L)' 'MGGCMKPSPFQLTRARRCGYCGSRSHCTQYCPKTNAGRMNIAIREQINQLKNRQQL' A
#
# COMPACT_ATOMS: atom_id res chain seq x y z
N MET A 1 10.39 4.60 15.20
CA MET A 1 9.31 3.66 14.79
C MET A 1 8.86 4.02 13.38
N GLY A 2 9.42 3.35 12.37
CA GLY A 2 9.35 3.78 10.96
C GLY A 2 8.02 3.48 10.29
N GLY A 3 7.24 4.53 10.01
CA GLY A 3 6.07 4.46 9.16
C GLY A 3 6.45 4.07 7.72
N CYS A 4 5.70 3.14 7.15
CA CYS A 4 5.82 2.73 5.75
C CYS A 4 5.25 3.85 4.87
N MET A 5 6.03 4.93 4.66
CA MET A 5 5.58 6.08 3.90
C MET A 5 5.41 5.72 2.42
N LYS A 6 4.20 6.03 1.95
CA LYS A 6 3.67 6.16 0.59
C LYS A 6 4.72 5.96 -0.51
N PRO A 7 4.65 4.90 -1.34
CA PRO A 7 5.49 4.84 -2.51
C PRO A 7 5.03 5.93 -3.49
N SER A 8 5.96 6.82 -3.85
CA SER A 8 5.94 7.44 -5.18
C SER A 8 6.05 6.33 -6.22
N PRO A 9 5.54 6.52 -7.44
CA PRO A 9 5.28 5.41 -8.37
C PRO A 9 6.52 4.63 -8.84
N PHE A 10 7.76 5.10 -8.61
CA PHE A 10 8.93 4.48 -9.24
C PHE A 10 10.20 4.33 -8.37
N GLN A 11 10.22 4.68 -7.08
CA GLN A 11 11.47 4.64 -6.31
C GLN A 11 11.31 3.95 -4.95
N LEU A 12 11.40 2.62 -4.97
CA LEU A 12 11.74 1.85 -3.78
C LEU A 12 13.27 1.87 -3.63
N THR A 13 13.79 2.74 -2.78
CA THR A 13 15.18 2.66 -2.34
C THR A 13 15.40 1.28 -1.71
N ARG A 14 16.19 0.45 -2.41
CA ARG A 14 16.83 -0.79 -1.94
C ARG A 14 16.02 -1.65 -0.91
N ALA A 15 15.03 -2.37 -1.44
CA ALA A 15 14.59 -3.71 -0.97
C ALA A 15 13.88 -3.85 0.40
N ARG A 16 12.64 -3.35 0.54
CA ARG A 16 11.66 -4.09 1.35
C ARG A 16 10.78 -4.93 0.43
N ARG A 17 11.17 -6.18 0.24
CA ARG A 17 10.23 -7.20 -0.26
C ARG A 17 9.13 -7.37 0.80
N CYS A 18 7.91 -7.63 0.35
CA CYS A 18 6.85 -8.12 1.20
C CYS A 18 7.36 -9.39 1.92
N GLY A 19 7.47 -9.35 3.24
CA GLY A 19 7.93 -10.50 4.03
C GLY A 19 6.96 -11.68 4.01
N TYR A 20 5.75 -11.50 3.50
CA TYR A 20 4.75 -12.57 3.38
C TYR A 20 4.75 -13.23 1.99
N CYS A 21 4.74 -12.44 0.91
CA CYS A 21 4.63 -12.98 -0.45
C CYS A 21 5.89 -12.83 -1.31
N GLY A 22 6.95 -12.17 -0.81
CA GLY A 22 8.21 -11.95 -1.52
C GLY A 22 8.18 -10.85 -2.59
N SER A 23 7.01 -10.24 -2.86
CA SER A 23 6.87 -9.20 -3.89
C SER A 23 7.64 -7.92 -3.55
N ARG A 24 8.12 -7.20 -4.56
CA ARG A 24 8.80 -5.89 -4.42
C ARG A 24 7.86 -4.70 -4.58
N SER A 25 6.59 -4.95 -4.89
CA SER A 25 5.62 -3.90 -5.22
C SER A 25 4.93 -3.29 -4.00
N HIS A 26 4.95 -3.98 -2.85
CA HIS A 26 4.23 -3.58 -1.66
C HIS A 26 4.89 -4.13 -0.38
N CYS A 27 4.60 -3.49 0.75
CA CYS A 27 4.97 -3.99 2.08
C CYS A 27 3.96 -5.04 2.58
N THR A 28 4.33 -5.88 3.55
CA THR A 28 3.45 -6.91 4.15
C THR A 28 2.08 -6.38 4.60
N GLN A 29 2.02 -5.14 5.09
CA GLN A 29 0.78 -4.47 5.51
C GLN A 29 -0.19 -4.19 4.37
N TYR A 30 0.26 -4.20 3.12
CA TYR A 30 -0.55 -4.05 1.91
C TYR A 30 -0.44 -5.29 1.02
N CYS A 31 -0.21 -6.46 1.62
CA CYS A 31 -0.13 -7.69 0.86
C CYS A 31 -1.52 -8.17 0.44
N PRO A 32 -1.80 -8.37 -0.86
CA PRO A 32 -3.09 -8.87 -1.31
C PRO A 32 -3.33 -10.33 -0.89
N LYS A 33 -2.28 -11.05 -0.44
CA LYS A 33 -2.41 -12.40 0.09
C LYS A 33 -2.81 -12.45 1.57
N THR A 34 -2.68 -11.36 2.32
CA THR A 34 -3.09 -11.30 3.73
C THR A 34 -4.45 -10.61 3.87
N ASN A 35 -5.27 -11.07 4.82
CA ASN A 35 -6.56 -10.44 5.07
C ASN A 35 -6.41 -8.95 5.48
N ALA A 36 -5.47 -8.67 6.39
CA ALA A 36 -5.14 -7.31 6.79
C ALA A 36 -4.67 -6.43 5.61
N GLY A 37 -3.88 -7.00 4.69
CA GLY A 37 -3.41 -6.27 3.53
C GLY A 37 -4.51 -5.93 2.53
N ARG A 38 -5.46 -6.85 2.31
CA ARG A 38 -6.66 -6.59 1.50
C ARG A 38 -7.51 -5.46 2.09
N MET A 39 -7.74 -5.47 3.40
CA MET A 39 -8.47 -4.39 4.08
C MET A 39 -7.78 -3.04 3.90
N ASN A 40 -6.45 -2.98 4.09
CA ASN A 40 -5.69 -1.75 3.92
C ASN A 40 -5.68 -1.23 2.47
N ILE A 41 -5.67 -2.13 1.47
CA ILE A 41 -5.81 -1.77 0.06
C ILE A 41 -7.20 -1.17 -0.17
N ALA A 42 -8.27 -1.83 0.31
CA ALA A 42 -9.64 -1.36 0.16
C ALA A 42 -9.87 0.02 0.82
N ILE A 43 -9.37 0.23 2.04
CA ILE A 43 -9.46 1.53 2.73
C ILE A 43 -8.74 2.61 1.91
N ARG A 44 -7.54 2.32 1.38
CA ARG A 44 -6.80 3.30 0.55
C ARG A 44 -7.58 3.67 -0.71
N GLU A 45 -8.20 2.69 -1.34
CA GLU A 45 -9.02 2.89 -2.52
C GLU A 45 -10.26 3.74 -2.22
N GLN A 46 -10.97 3.45 -1.13
CA GLN A 46 -12.10 4.27 -0.66
C GLN A 46 -11.69 5.71 -0.38
N ILE A 47 -10.56 5.94 0.29
CA ILE A 47 -10.04 7.29 0.53
C ILE A 47 -9.74 8.00 -0.78
N ASN A 48 -9.16 7.31 -1.77
CA ASN A 48 -8.90 7.90 -3.08
C ASN A 48 -10.19 8.25 -3.82
N GLN A 49 -11.22 7.41 -3.74
CA GLN A 49 -12.54 7.70 -4.30
C GLN A 49 -13.19 8.91 -3.61
N LEU A 50 -13.13 8.99 -2.28
CA LEU A 50 -13.65 10.14 -1.53
C LEU A 50 -12.90 11.43 -1.86
N LYS A 51 -11.58 11.36 -2.06
CA LYS A 51 -10.79 12.51 -2.52
C LYS A 51 -11.21 12.96 -3.91
N ASN A 52 -11.43 12.01 -4.83
CA ASN A 52 -11.89 12.31 -6.18
C ASN A 52 -13.30 12.94 -6.17
N ARG A 53 -14.18 12.51 -5.25
CA ARG A 53 -15.52 13.09 -5.08
C ARG A 53 -15.52 14.50 -4.49
N GLN A 54 -14.50 14.88 -3.73
CA GLN A 54 -14.35 16.22 -3.14
C GLN A 54 -13.67 17.24 -4.07
N GLN A 55 -13.25 16.83 -5.28
CA GLN A 55 -12.59 17.69 -6.27
C GLN A 55 -13.58 18.28 -7.30
N LEU A 56 -14.88 18.34 -6.96
CA LEU A 56 -15.94 19.01 -7.72
C LEU A 56 -16.49 20.20 -6.93
#